data_AF-A0A539EN50-F1
#
_entry.id   AF-A0A539EN50-F1
#
_cell.length_a   1.000
_cell.length_b   1.000
_cell.length_c   1.000
_cell.angle_alpha   90.00
_cell.angle_beta   90.00
_cell.angle_gamma   90.00
#
_symmetry.space_group_name_H-M   'P 1'
#
loop_
_entity.id
_entity.type
_entity.pdbx_description
1 polymer ?
#
loop_
_entity_poly.entity_id
_entity_poly.type
_entity_poly.pdbx_seq_one_letter_code
_entity_poly.pdbx_strand_id
1 'polypeptide(L)'
;MKRLLAAFLIIGLTAASGRGAEAKKPPENEPGKAFNTRLEPKLTSAELAYILSEGSGGVYRLSDDGGSIANFTPETEYGPVLKFEDVATLIQAHAEKAAAMAKARLAEAKRTGRPAVFSDFETKTAQDIRRNRRMFLGLEDAAVLDEAFGYRYGRIPAAAPTSDFDQGPAAPGAVIPAVSARPPPQGPAEREAKVLTDRVLANVSVTGTPAEQAAIKAMMGKVLETESGRRFARDFLSDAKPGEAVIEFEDIPNSKVVDWNGKKIFTGSGGHAHIAETPLRIHLNRNFLAVDDGSRRGASTLAHEFLGHSRHALKARRAKVDSALRIWDQDEPNAGAVGWTAGLEMGLPATEGWMWSWLADPAGYPQALKTNQAYYAGTFSSDEMRRKRPDGTSAVPDILEARLQSAWAELKRQDDNELAWKRWDRAHDYFAAQPEFKAHPERLEGVNRRIDGQLTGYIPSRRAHLEDIITTLGGEEALKGLRKGDKAAGRGGLISRYSSPSGRETLAGGAAAADSALFKSIEAENTWLHGRLTALTAGRDQNAEAPKPPAEWLTWDQFVKMVKENEGKIPKEWMGS
;
A
#
# COMPACT_ATOMS: atom_id res chain seq x y z
N MET A 1 -15.14 -65.21 -37.44
CA MET A 1 -14.70 -66.15 -36.37
C MET A 1 -13.58 -65.51 -35.56
N LYS A 2 -13.31 -66.03 -34.34
CA LYS A 2 -12.08 -65.94 -33.50
C LYS A 2 -11.22 -64.66 -33.64
N ARG A 3 -11.15 -63.74 -32.66
CA ARG A 3 -10.64 -63.83 -31.26
C ARG A 3 -9.14 -64.18 -31.13
N LEU A 4 -8.45 -63.28 -30.40
CA LEU A 4 -7.38 -63.47 -29.38
C LEU A 4 -6.06 -64.18 -29.82
N LEU A 5 -4.83 -63.75 -29.46
CA LEU A 5 -4.19 -63.17 -28.24
C LEU A 5 -3.32 -64.23 -27.51
N ALA A 6 -2.35 -63.77 -26.69
CA ALA A 6 -1.20 -64.48 -26.07
C ALA A 6 -0.03 -64.71 -27.05
N ALA A 7 1.19 -64.18 -26.90
CA ALA A 7 1.97 -63.53 -25.81
C ALA A 7 2.76 -64.45 -24.85
N PHE A 8 4.09 -64.27 -24.85
CA PHE A 8 5.12 -64.68 -23.86
C PHE A 8 6.38 -63.78 -24.15
N LEU A 9 7.24 -63.30 -23.23
CA LEU A 9 7.10 -63.06 -21.78
C LEU A 9 8.29 -62.20 -21.25
N ILE A 10 8.01 -61.06 -20.57
CA ILE A 10 8.48 -60.59 -19.23
C ILE A 10 10.01 -60.45 -18.88
N ILE A 11 10.28 -59.63 -17.84
CA ILE A 11 11.57 -59.26 -17.16
C ILE A 11 12.45 -58.24 -17.92
N GLY A 12 12.82 -57.06 -17.39
CA GLY A 12 12.27 -56.28 -16.26
C GLY A 12 13.12 -56.20 -14.96
N LEU A 13 13.76 -55.04 -14.71
CA LEU A 13 14.41 -54.61 -13.43
C LEU A 13 15.68 -55.43 -13.04
N THR A 14 16.66 -55.02 -12.23
CA THR A 14 17.05 -53.82 -11.44
C THR A 14 18.59 -53.92 -11.14
N ALA A 15 19.38 -53.01 -10.55
CA ALA A 15 19.31 -51.63 -10.02
C ALA A 15 20.76 -51.07 -9.83
N ALA A 16 20.91 -49.77 -9.50
CA ALA A 16 22.03 -49.17 -8.72
C ALA A 16 23.45 -49.15 -9.36
N SER A 17 24.41 -48.30 -8.96
CA SER A 17 24.45 -47.02 -8.21
C SER A 17 25.80 -46.32 -8.47
N GLY A 18 26.05 -45.03 -8.16
CA GLY A 18 25.17 -43.97 -7.67
C GLY A 18 25.94 -42.68 -7.31
N ARG A 19 25.24 -41.67 -6.79
CA ARG A 19 25.78 -40.49 -6.07
C ARG A 19 24.81 -40.15 -4.92
N GLY A 20 25.32 -39.75 -3.75
CA GLY A 20 24.51 -39.27 -2.62
C GLY A 20 24.09 -37.79 -2.78
N ALA A 21 23.23 -37.22 -1.93
CA ALA A 21 22.60 -37.76 -0.72
C ALA A 21 21.20 -37.15 -0.48
N GLU A 22 20.49 -37.58 0.57
CA GLU A 22 19.07 -37.22 0.85
C GLU A 22 18.87 -35.88 1.60
N ALA A 23 17.74 -35.22 1.32
CA ALA A 23 16.86 -34.57 2.30
C ALA A 23 15.42 -34.51 1.73
N LYS A 24 14.38 -34.42 2.59
CA LYS A 24 12.97 -34.63 2.18
C LYS A 24 12.18 -33.33 1.96
N LYS A 25 11.32 -33.34 0.94
CA LYS A 25 10.40 -32.25 0.55
C LYS A 25 9.10 -32.21 1.38
N PRO A 26 8.29 -31.12 1.26
CA PRO A 26 6.87 -31.09 1.63
C PRO A 26 6.04 -32.14 0.87
N PRO A 27 4.76 -32.39 1.23
CA PRO A 27 3.93 -33.39 0.55
C PRO A 27 3.66 -33.01 -0.91
N GLU A 28 4.34 -33.70 -1.84
CA GLU A 28 4.14 -33.50 -3.28
C GLU A 28 2.78 -34.07 -3.72
N ASN A 29 2.02 -33.28 -4.49
CA ASN A 29 0.90 -33.83 -5.27
C ASN A 29 1.50 -34.71 -6.38
N GLU A 30 1.49 -36.03 -6.18
CA GLU A 30 2.10 -36.98 -7.12
C GLU A 30 1.52 -36.84 -8.54
N PRO A 31 2.36 -36.85 -9.61
CA PRO A 31 1.91 -36.71 -10.99
C PRO A 31 0.86 -37.76 -11.40
N GLY A 32 -0.41 -37.35 -11.45
CA GLY A 32 -1.56 -38.22 -11.74
C GLY A 32 -2.62 -38.30 -10.63
N LYS A 33 -2.44 -37.61 -9.49
CA LYS A 33 -3.49 -37.45 -8.47
C LYS A 33 -4.30 -36.15 -8.64
N ALA A 34 -5.48 -36.11 -8.04
CA ALA A 34 -6.45 -35.03 -8.20
C ALA A 34 -6.05 -33.72 -7.51
N PHE A 35 -6.39 -32.59 -8.13
CA PHE A 35 -6.02 -31.25 -7.68
C PHE A 35 -6.75 -30.85 -6.38
N ASN A 36 -6.01 -30.67 -5.29
CA ASN A 36 -6.55 -30.30 -3.98
C ASN A 36 -6.48 -28.77 -3.76
N THR A 37 -7.62 -28.10 -3.89
CA THR A 37 -7.77 -26.63 -3.78
C THR A 37 -7.44 -26.05 -2.39
N ARG A 38 -7.14 -26.86 -1.38
CA ARG A 38 -6.82 -26.41 -0.02
C ARG A 38 -5.34 -26.06 0.23
N LEU A 39 -4.43 -26.33 -0.72
CA LEU A 39 -2.98 -26.35 -0.44
C LEU A 39 -2.12 -25.33 -1.22
N GLU A 40 -2.64 -24.61 -2.22
CA GLU A 40 -1.85 -23.56 -2.92
C GLU A 40 -2.62 -22.24 -3.18
N PRO A 41 -2.03 -21.06 -2.90
CA PRO A 41 -2.75 -19.78 -2.89
C PRO A 41 -2.62 -18.96 -4.21
N LYS A 42 -2.69 -19.61 -5.38
CA LYS A 42 -2.35 -18.97 -6.69
C LYS A 42 -3.42 -19.09 -7.80
N LEU A 43 -4.68 -18.78 -7.48
CA LEU A 43 -5.75 -18.56 -8.47
C LEU A 43 -6.39 -17.19 -8.26
N THR A 44 -6.89 -16.54 -9.32
CA THR A 44 -7.52 -15.21 -9.18
C THR A 44 -8.97 -15.32 -8.73
N SER A 45 -9.49 -14.23 -8.15
CA SER A 45 -10.88 -14.14 -7.70
C SER A 45 -11.92 -14.39 -8.80
N ALA A 46 -11.54 -14.30 -10.08
CA ALA A 46 -12.43 -14.57 -11.21
C ALA A 46 -12.46 -16.06 -11.59
N GLU A 47 -11.31 -16.74 -11.56
CA GLU A 47 -11.23 -18.21 -11.71
C GLU A 47 -11.96 -18.89 -10.54
N LEU A 48 -11.71 -18.41 -9.32
CA LEU A 48 -12.44 -18.85 -8.13
C LEU A 48 -13.94 -18.55 -8.23
N ALA A 49 -14.38 -17.42 -8.79
CA ALA A 49 -15.80 -17.11 -8.92
C ALA A 49 -16.55 -18.05 -9.89
N TYR A 50 -15.90 -18.55 -10.95
CA TYR A 50 -16.50 -19.53 -11.87
C TYR A 50 -16.48 -20.96 -11.30
N ILE A 51 -15.51 -21.27 -10.43
CA ILE A 51 -15.40 -22.57 -9.75
C ILE A 51 -16.29 -22.65 -8.49
N LEU A 52 -16.63 -21.52 -7.85
CA LEU A 52 -17.35 -21.47 -6.57
C LEU A 52 -18.80 -20.97 -6.66
N SER A 53 -19.34 -20.67 -7.85
CA SER A 53 -20.72 -20.14 -7.97
C SER A 53 -21.80 -21.17 -7.59
N GLU A 54 -21.50 -22.46 -7.65
CA GLU A 54 -22.33 -23.53 -7.05
C GLU A 54 -21.47 -24.40 -6.12
N GLY A 55 -21.76 -24.33 -4.81
CA GLY A 55 -20.94 -24.92 -3.76
C GLY A 55 -21.09 -26.43 -3.58
N SER A 56 -20.87 -27.22 -4.64
CA SER A 56 -20.80 -28.69 -4.56
C SER A 56 -19.53 -29.23 -5.23
N GLY A 57 -18.83 -30.16 -4.56
CA GLY A 57 -17.50 -30.62 -4.96
C GLY A 57 -17.52 -31.63 -6.11
N GLY A 58 -17.76 -31.15 -7.33
CA GLY A 58 -17.77 -31.95 -8.56
C GLY A 58 -16.40 -32.22 -9.18
N VAL A 59 -16.37 -33.06 -10.21
CA VAL A 59 -15.19 -33.35 -11.05
C VAL A 59 -15.48 -32.85 -12.48
N TYR A 60 -14.46 -32.27 -13.10
CA TYR A 60 -14.62 -31.49 -14.34
C TYR A 60 -13.83 -32.09 -15.51
N ARG A 61 -14.43 -32.07 -16.71
CA ARG A 61 -13.82 -32.56 -17.97
C ARG A 61 -14.06 -31.56 -19.10
N LEU A 62 -13.08 -31.43 -20.02
CA LEU A 62 -13.25 -30.71 -21.29
C LEU A 62 -14.30 -31.42 -22.16
N SER A 63 -15.20 -30.68 -22.80
CA SER A 63 -16.15 -31.22 -23.78
C SER A 63 -15.44 -31.66 -25.08
N ASP A 64 -16.03 -32.61 -25.81
CA ASP A 64 -15.42 -33.20 -27.00
C ASP A 64 -15.36 -32.25 -28.21
N ASP A 65 -15.94 -31.05 -28.11
CA ASP A 65 -15.78 -29.92 -29.05
C ASP A 65 -14.58 -29.00 -28.70
N GLY A 66 -13.91 -29.24 -27.56
CA GLY A 66 -12.79 -28.45 -27.04
C GLY A 66 -13.18 -27.06 -26.49
N GLY A 67 -14.47 -26.71 -26.45
CA GLY A 67 -14.95 -25.35 -26.19
C GLY A 67 -15.45 -25.08 -24.76
N SER A 68 -15.75 -26.11 -23.97
CA SER A 68 -16.35 -25.94 -22.63
C SER A 68 -15.81 -26.94 -21.60
N ILE A 69 -16.16 -26.73 -20.33
CA ILE A 69 -15.86 -27.63 -19.22
C ILE A 69 -17.17 -28.06 -18.58
N ALA A 70 -17.43 -29.37 -18.55
CA ALA A 70 -18.64 -29.96 -17.99
C ALA A 70 -18.38 -30.58 -16.61
N ASN A 71 -19.40 -30.51 -15.74
CA ASN A 71 -19.42 -31.08 -14.39
C ASN A 71 -20.08 -32.47 -14.44
N PHE A 72 -19.45 -33.48 -13.82
CA PHE A 72 -19.96 -34.86 -13.77
C PHE A 72 -20.04 -35.39 -12.33
N THR A 73 -21.05 -36.22 -12.06
CA THR A 73 -21.26 -36.86 -10.75
C THR A 73 -20.31 -38.04 -10.51
N PRO A 74 -20.00 -38.40 -9.25
CA PRO A 74 -18.88 -39.31 -8.93
C PRO A 74 -19.11 -40.81 -9.20
N GLU A 75 -20.15 -41.19 -9.93
CA GLU A 75 -20.68 -42.57 -9.97
C GLU A 75 -20.42 -43.30 -11.30
N THR A 76 -19.63 -42.73 -12.21
CA THR A 76 -19.29 -43.33 -13.51
C THR A 76 -17.79 -43.51 -13.73
N GLU A 77 -17.42 -44.58 -14.43
CA GLU A 77 -16.01 -44.96 -14.64
C GLU A 77 -15.33 -44.16 -15.77
N TYR A 78 -14.05 -43.80 -15.54
CA TYR A 78 -13.04 -43.27 -16.49
C TYR A 78 -13.18 -41.85 -17.05
N GLY A 79 -12.15 -41.03 -16.77
CA GLY A 79 -11.79 -39.80 -17.49
C GLY A 79 -10.43 -39.27 -16.99
N PRO A 80 -9.58 -38.65 -17.84
CA PRO A 80 -8.30 -38.11 -17.42
C PRO A 80 -8.48 -36.80 -16.62
N VAL A 81 -7.79 -36.70 -15.49
CA VAL A 81 -7.79 -35.51 -14.62
C VAL A 81 -6.76 -34.49 -15.12
N LEU A 82 -7.18 -33.22 -15.25
CA LEU A 82 -6.28 -32.11 -15.56
C LEU A 82 -5.26 -31.90 -14.43
N LYS A 83 -3.99 -31.77 -14.80
CA LYS A 83 -2.88 -31.55 -13.87
C LYS A 83 -2.52 -30.07 -13.78
N PHE A 84 -1.65 -29.72 -12.83
CA PHE A 84 -1.18 -28.35 -12.65
C PHE A 84 -0.43 -27.83 -13.87
N GLU A 85 0.34 -28.69 -14.56
CA GLU A 85 1.08 -28.35 -15.77
C GLU A 85 0.14 -27.96 -16.92
N ASP A 86 -0.99 -28.66 -17.06
CA ASP A 86 -2.02 -28.36 -18.07
C ASP A 86 -2.65 -26.98 -17.81
N VAL A 87 -3.01 -26.71 -16.54
CA VAL A 87 -3.61 -25.43 -16.11
C VAL A 87 -2.62 -24.27 -16.25
N ALA A 88 -1.36 -24.46 -15.87
CA ALA A 88 -0.31 -23.44 -16.01
C ALA A 88 -0.04 -23.10 -17.49
N THR A 89 -0.03 -24.11 -18.37
CA THR A 89 0.14 -23.92 -19.83
C THR A 89 -1.03 -23.14 -20.42
N LEU A 90 -2.27 -23.46 -20.03
CA LEU A 90 -3.46 -22.72 -20.45
C LEU A 90 -3.45 -21.26 -19.97
N ILE A 91 -3.01 -21.02 -18.74
CA ILE A 91 -2.85 -19.67 -18.17
C ILE A 91 -1.82 -18.86 -18.96
N GLN A 92 -0.66 -19.44 -19.29
CA GLN A 92 0.38 -18.77 -20.06
C GLN A 92 -0.11 -18.44 -21.48
N ALA A 93 -0.74 -19.40 -22.18
CA ALA A 93 -1.30 -19.17 -23.51
C ALA A 93 -2.39 -18.07 -23.52
N HIS A 94 -3.19 -17.95 -22.45
CA HIS A 94 -4.12 -16.83 -22.28
C HIS A 94 -3.42 -15.49 -22.03
N ALA A 95 -2.31 -15.48 -21.30
CA ALA A 95 -1.50 -14.29 -21.05
C ALA A 95 -0.87 -13.75 -22.34
N GLU A 96 -0.19 -14.61 -23.09
CA GLU A 96 0.43 -14.30 -24.38
C GLU A 96 -0.60 -13.81 -25.42
N LYS A 97 -1.77 -14.46 -25.49
CA LYS A 97 -2.87 -14.08 -26.39
C LYS A 97 -3.39 -12.65 -26.10
N ALA A 98 -3.47 -12.25 -24.83
CA ALA A 98 -3.89 -10.89 -24.47
C ALA A 98 -2.82 -9.84 -24.80
N ALA A 99 -1.52 -10.18 -24.64
CA ALA A 99 -0.44 -9.29 -25.04
C ALA A 99 -0.37 -9.10 -26.57
N ALA A 100 -0.51 -10.18 -27.35
CA ALA A 100 -0.56 -10.12 -28.81
C ALA A 100 -1.72 -9.26 -29.33
N MET A 101 -2.91 -9.40 -28.72
CA MET A 101 -4.09 -8.56 -28.95
C MET A 101 -3.79 -7.08 -28.66
N ALA A 102 -3.19 -6.77 -27.51
CA ALA A 102 -2.81 -5.41 -27.13
C ALA A 102 -1.80 -4.79 -28.12
N LYS A 103 -0.81 -5.58 -28.55
CA LYS A 103 0.20 -5.21 -29.57
C LYS A 103 -0.46 -4.82 -30.89
N ALA A 104 -1.44 -5.60 -31.35
CA ALA A 104 -2.19 -5.33 -32.57
C ALA A 104 -3.03 -4.03 -32.47
N ARG A 105 -3.73 -3.82 -31.35
CA ARG A 105 -4.55 -2.61 -31.13
C ARG A 105 -3.70 -1.34 -31.03
N LEU A 106 -2.52 -1.41 -30.38
CA LEU A 106 -1.54 -0.33 -30.35
C LEU A 106 -0.92 -0.04 -31.72
N ALA A 107 -0.60 -1.08 -32.50
CA ALA A 107 -0.11 -0.91 -33.87
C ALA A 107 -1.16 -0.25 -34.79
N GLU A 108 -2.43 -0.64 -34.67
CA GLU A 108 -3.54 0.00 -35.40
C GLU A 108 -3.76 1.46 -34.96
N ALA A 109 -3.68 1.76 -33.66
CA ALA A 109 -3.73 3.13 -33.16
C ALA A 109 -2.62 4.00 -33.77
N LYS A 110 -1.37 3.52 -33.72
CA LYS A 110 -0.19 4.17 -34.32
C LYS A 110 -0.32 4.32 -35.85
N ARG A 111 -0.93 3.35 -36.54
CA ARG A 111 -1.22 3.38 -38.00
C ARG A 111 -2.31 4.38 -38.40
N THR A 112 -3.31 4.60 -37.54
CA THR A 112 -4.53 5.36 -37.90
C THR A 112 -4.60 6.75 -37.25
N GLY A 113 -3.71 7.07 -36.31
CA GLY A 113 -3.75 8.30 -35.53
C GLY A 113 -4.94 8.40 -34.57
N ARG A 114 -5.65 7.28 -34.34
CA ARG A 114 -6.80 7.19 -33.42
C ARG A 114 -6.39 6.44 -32.15
N PRO A 115 -7.03 6.70 -30.99
CA PRO A 115 -6.78 5.90 -29.79
C PRO A 115 -7.05 4.41 -30.02
N ALA A 116 -6.32 3.54 -29.32
CA ALA A 116 -6.59 2.10 -29.31
C ALA A 116 -7.98 1.86 -28.68
N VAL A 117 -8.85 1.17 -29.39
CA VAL A 117 -10.19 0.80 -28.92
C VAL A 117 -10.21 -0.66 -28.51
N PHE A 118 -10.69 -0.91 -27.30
CA PHE A 118 -10.87 -2.23 -26.71
C PHE A 118 -12.31 -2.37 -26.24
N SER A 119 -12.88 -3.56 -26.34
CA SER A 119 -14.13 -3.91 -25.66
C SER A 119 -13.93 -4.07 -24.14
N ASP A 120 -15.02 -4.07 -23.38
CA ASP A 120 -15.00 -4.31 -21.93
C ASP A 120 -14.38 -5.68 -21.58
N PHE A 121 -14.57 -6.68 -22.44
CA PHE A 121 -13.96 -8.01 -22.27
C PHE A 121 -12.45 -7.98 -22.48
N GLU A 122 -11.97 -7.40 -23.59
CA GLU A 122 -10.53 -7.25 -23.87
C GLU A 122 -9.83 -6.46 -22.74
N THR A 123 -10.48 -5.39 -22.27
CA THR A 123 -10.02 -4.55 -21.16
C THR A 123 -9.94 -5.33 -19.85
N LYS A 124 -11.01 -6.04 -19.46
CA LYS A 124 -11.07 -6.83 -18.23
C LYS A 124 -10.06 -7.98 -18.24
N THR A 125 -9.91 -8.68 -19.36
CA THR A 125 -8.95 -9.79 -19.52
C THR A 125 -7.51 -9.28 -19.42
N ALA A 126 -7.17 -8.19 -20.11
CA ALA A 126 -5.85 -7.57 -20.00
C ALA A 126 -5.54 -7.09 -18.57
N GLN A 127 -6.51 -6.48 -17.89
CA GLN A 127 -6.38 -6.05 -16.50
C GLN A 127 -6.16 -7.24 -15.54
N ASP A 128 -6.90 -8.34 -15.66
CA ASP A 128 -6.73 -9.54 -14.81
C ASP A 128 -5.34 -10.18 -14.98
N ILE A 129 -4.89 -10.34 -16.24
CA ILE A 129 -3.57 -10.87 -16.59
C ILE A 129 -2.46 -9.96 -16.05
N ARG A 130 -2.53 -8.65 -16.28
CA ARG A 130 -1.58 -7.66 -15.78
C ARG A 130 -1.54 -7.58 -14.25
N ARG A 131 -2.70 -7.70 -13.59
CA ARG A 131 -2.84 -7.55 -12.13
C ARG A 131 -2.36 -8.78 -11.34
N ASN A 132 -2.62 -9.97 -11.88
CA ASN A 132 -2.51 -11.23 -11.13
C ASN A 132 -1.60 -12.29 -11.79
N ARG A 133 -1.39 -12.23 -13.11
CA ARG A 133 -0.65 -13.24 -13.90
C ARG A 133 0.60 -12.70 -14.62
N ARG A 134 1.09 -11.50 -14.26
CA ARG A 134 2.30 -10.85 -14.83
C ARG A 134 3.57 -11.71 -14.75
N MET A 135 3.62 -12.70 -13.84
CA MET A 135 4.71 -13.68 -13.73
C MET A 135 4.73 -14.76 -14.84
N PHE A 136 3.68 -14.82 -15.68
CA PHE A 136 3.56 -15.71 -16.85
C PHE A 136 3.73 -14.94 -18.17
N LEU A 137 4.39 -13.78 -18.15
CA LEU A 137 4.63 -12.94 -19.32
C LEU A 137 6.12 -12.61 -19.48
N GLY A 138 6.56 -12.47 -20.73
CA GLY A 138 7.82 -11.79 -21.04
C GLY A 138 7.75 -10.30 -20.67
N LEU A 139 8.91 -9.68 -20.43
CA LEU A 139 9.00 -8.25 -20.08
C LEU A 139 8.45 -7.34 -21.18
N GLU A 140 8.61 -7.72 -22.46
CA GLU A 140 8.06 -6.99 -23.60
C GLU A 140 6.52 -7.04 -23.61
N ASP A 141 5.93 -8.22 -23.41
CA ASP A 141 4.48 -8.41 -23.40
C ASP A 141 3.80 -7.74 -22.19
N ALA A 142 4.48 -7.72 -21.04
CA ALA A 142 4.07 -6.93 -19.89
C ALA A 142 4.07 -5.42 -20.23
N ALA A 143 5.13 -4.91 -20.86
CA ALA A 143 5.22 -3.50 -21.28
C ALA A 143 4.16 -3.11 -22.32
N VAL A 144 3.84 -4.01 -23.26
CA VAL A 144 2.76 -3.82 -24.25
C VAL A 144 1.39 -3.72 -23.57
N LEU A 145 1.12 -4.53 -22.54
CA LEU A 145 -0.10 -4.42 -21.73
C LEU A 145 -0.10 -3.17 -20.82
N ASP A 146 1.07 -2.73 -20.36
CA ASP A 146 1.22 -1.48 -19.62
C ASP A 146 0.95 -0.24 -20.50
N GLU A 147 1.41 -0.23 -21.76
CA GLU A 147 1.15 0.81 -22.77
C GLU A 147 -0.33 0.83 -23.21
N ALA A 148 -0.91 -0.34 -23.48
CA ALA A 148 -2.26 -0.46 -24.03
C ALA A 148 -3.38 -0.05 -23.05
N PHE A 149 -3.19 -0.28 -21.75
CA PHE A 149 -4.24 -0.15 -20.74
C PHE A 149 -3.82 0.77 -19.60
N GLY A 150 -3.46 2.02 -19.92
CA GLY A 150 -3.10 3.07 -18.95
C GLY A 150 -4.07 3.13 -17.75
N TYR A 151 -3.53 3.32 -16.54
CA TYR A 151 -4.19 3.00 -15.28
C TYR A 151 -5.56 3.70 -15.11
N ARG A 152 -6.64 2.91 -15.03
CA ARG A 152 -7.98 3.35 -14.62
C ARG A 152 -8.60 2.36 -13.63
N TYR A 153 -8.30 2.60 -12.36
CA TYR A 153 -8.85 1.96 -11.15
C TYR A 153 -8.68 0.43 -11.00
N GLY A 154 -8.55 -0.04 -9.75
CA GLY A 154 -8.97 -1.41 -9.40
C GLY A 154 -7.89 -2.44 -9.00
N ARG A 155 -6.68 -2.02 -8.61
CA ARG A 155 -5.93 -2.79 -7.62
C ARG A 155 -6.30 -2.26 -6.23
N ILE A 156 -6.70 -3.14 -5.32
CA ILE A 156 -6.38 -2.91 -3.90
C ILE A 156 -4.87 -3.16 -3.84
N PRO A 157 -4.04 -2.18 -3.48
CA PRO A 157 -2.61 -2.45 -3.31
C PRO A 157 -2.41 -3.59 -2.32
N ALA A 158 -1.32 -4.35 -2.45
CA ALA A 158 -0.72 -4.90 -1.24
C ALA A 158 -0.52 -3.71 -0.28
N ALA A 159 -0.86 -3.87 1.01
CA ALA A 159 -0.89 -2.77 1.99
C ALA A 159 0.29 -1.81 1.74
N ALA A 160 -0.01 -0.50 1.62
CA ALA A 160 0.96 0.48 1.13
C ALA A 160 2.32 0.25 1.79
N PRO A 161 3.44 0.25 1.04
CA PRO A 161 4.76 -0.08 1.59
C PRO A 161 4.94 0.75 2.84
N THR A 162 4.96 0.04 3.96
CA THR A 162 4.47 0.58 5.22
C THR A 162 5.40 1.69 5.69
N SER A 163 4.85 2.68 6.39
CA SER A 163 5.66 3.62 7.18
C SER A 163 6.28 2.98 8.43
N ASP A 164 6.34 1.64 8.44
CA ASP A 164 7.42 0.92 9.09
C ASP A 164 8.76 1.47 8.60
N PHE A 165 9.77 1.36 9.44
CA PHE A 165 11.16 1.65 9.06
C PHE A 165 11.80 0.40 8.40
N ASP A 166 10.97 -0.48 7.81
CA ASP A 166 11.28 -1.83 7.30
C ASP A 166 12.02 -1.86 5.95
N GLN A 167 12.47 -0.69 5.48
CA GLN A 167 13.61 -0.60 4.58
C GLN A 167 14.89 -1.02 5.32
N GLY A 168 14.99 -2.33 5.59
CA GLY A 168 16.22 -2.98 6.05
C GLY A 168 17.36 -2.59 5.12
N PRO A 169 18.40 -1.90 5.63
CA PRO A 169 19.20 -1.00 4.80
C PRO A 169 20.09 -1.71 3.76
N ALA A 170 20.49 -0.99 2.70
CA ALA A 170 21.25 -1.53 1.56
C ALA A 170 22.78 -1.32 1.67
N ALA A 171 23.60 -2.28 1.21
CA ALA A 171 25.05 -2.42 1.48
C ALA A 171 25.96 -1.17 1.19
N PRO A 172 27.05 -0.96 1.98
CA PRO A 172 27.76 0.32 2.19
C PRO A 172 28.65 0.81 1.03
N GLY A 173 29.16 2.06 1.11
CA GLY A 173 30.36 2.46 0.35
C GLY A 173 30.49 3.88 -0.21
N ALA A 174 29.49 4.77 -0.08
CA ALA A 174 29.56 6.10 -0.71
C ALA A 174 29.19 7.26 0.24
N VAL A 175 30.10 8.22 0.39
CA VAL A 175 29.75 9.59 0.79
C VAL A 175 29.17 10.26 -0.46
N ILE A 176 27.88 10.03 -0.70
CA ILE A 176 27.12 10.90 -1.62
C ILE A 176 27.17 12.30 -1.00
N PRO A 177 27.60 13.35 -1.74
CA PRO A 177 27.69 14.68 -1.17
C PRO A 177 26.31 15.09 -0.66
N ALA A 178 26.26 15.71 0.52
CA ALA A 178 25.01 16.26 1.05
C ALA A 178 24.36 17.11 -0.05
N VAL A 179 23.10 16.80 -0.40
CA VAL A 179 22.33 17.58 -1.36
C VAL A 179 22.43 19.03 -0.90
N SER A 180 23.13 19.84 -1.67
CA SER A 180 23.32 21.25 -1.33
C SER A 180 21.95 21.88 -1.34
N ALA A 181 21.39 22.08 -0.15
CA ALA A 181 20.06 22.64 0.03
C ALA A 181 19.99 23.90 -0.83
N ARG A 182 18.98 23.96 -1.71
CA ARG A 182 18.87 24.97 -2.76
C ARG A 182 19.12 26.33 -2.11
N PRO A 183 20.21 27.05 -2.46
CA PRO A 183 20.75 28.09 -1.59
C PRO A 183 19.65 29.09 -1.25
N PRO A 184 19.53 29.51 0.02
CA PRO A 184 18.37 30.26 0.50
C PRO A 184 18.11 31.45 -0.42
N PRO A 185 16.84 31.70 -0.79
CA PRO A 185 16.48 32.51 -1.94
C PRO A 185 17.11 33.90 -1.83
N GLN A 186 18.09 34.23 -2.68
CA GLN A 186 18.85 35.46 -2.53
C GLN A 186 18.09 36.69 -3.06
N GLY A 187 18.22 37.82 -2.36
CA GLY A 187 17.78 39.13 -2.87
C GLY A 187 16.25 39.28 -2.91
N PRO A 188 15.61 39.47 -4.09
CA PRO A 188 14.16 39.72 -4.16
C PRO A 188 13.30 38.61 -3.52
N ALA A 189 13.67 37.34 -3.72
CA ALA A 189 12.92 36.21 -3.20
C ALA A 189 13.09 36.00 -1.68
N GLU A 190 14.21 36.44 -1.10
CA GLU A 190 14.45 36.53 0.35
C GLU A 190 13.45 37.49 1.00
N ARG A 191 13.33 38.69 0.39
CA ARG A 191 12.45 39.76 0.85
C ARG A 191 10.99 39.35 0.73
N GLU A 192 10.61 38.64 -0.36
CA GLU A 192 9.27 38.06 -0.48
C GLU A 192 9.02 37.00 0.60
N ALA A 193 9.93 36.05 0.81
CA ALA A 193 9.79 34.99 1.82
C ALA A 193 9.54 35.57 3.21
N LYS A 194 10.32 36.60 3.59
CA LYS A 194 10.13 37.31 4.87
C LYS A 194 8.78 38.02 4.95
N VAL A 195 8.41 38.82 3.95
CA VAL A 195 7.12 39.55 3.92
C VAL A 195 5.92 38.60 3.93
N LEU A 196 6.02 37.43 3.29
CA LEU A 196 4.99 36.39 3.38
C LEU A 196 4.96 35.73 4.77
N THR A 197 6.12 35.49 5.40
CA THR A 197 6.20 34.97 6.78
C THR A 197 5.52 35.92 7.76
N ASP A 198 5.84 37.21 7.73
CA ASP A 198 5.24 38.22 8.61
C ASP A 198 3.72 38.31 8.38
N ARG A 199 3.25 38.22 7.12
CA ARG A 199 1.81 38.23 6.80
C ARG A 199 1.06 36.96 7.21
N VAL A 200 1.67 35.78 7.09
CA VAL A 200 1.08 34.51 7.56
C VAL A 200 0.99 34.52 9.09
N LEU A 201 2.07 34.89 9.79
CA LEU A 201 2.11 34.98 11.24
C LEU A 201 1.16 36.04 11.82
N ALA A 202 0.82 37.09 11.04
CA ALA A 202 -0.23 38.04 11.40
C ALA A 202 -1.67 37.51 11.21
N ASN A 203 -1.85 36.34 10.56
CA ASN A 203 -3.17 35.73 10.34
C ASN A 203 -3.40 34.42 11.12
N VAL A 204 -2.38 33.85 11.74
CA VAL A 204 -2.49 32.61 12.55
C VAL A 204 -2.08 32.83 14.00
N SER A 205 -2.79 32.20 14.92
CA SER A 205 -2.39 32.12 16.32
C SER A 205 -1.31 31.06 16.49
N VAL A 206 -0.21 31.39 17.17
CA VAL A 206 0.84 30.42 17.53
C VAL A 206 0.89 30.29 19.04
N THR A 207 0.51 29.13 19.57
CA THR A 207 0.38 28.84 21.00
C THR A 207 1.55 27.98 21.53
N GLY A 208 1.49 27.59 22.80
CA GLY A 208 2.60 26.94 23.50
C GLY A 208 3.60 27.92 24.16
N THR A 209 4.68 27.39 24.71
CA THR A 209 5.78 28.12 25.36
C THR A 209 6.53 29.05 24.40
N PRO A 210 7.30 30.04 24.88
CA PRO A 210 8.10 30.90 24.02
C PRO A 210 9.08 30.15 23.09
N ALA A 211 9.61 29.00 23.53
CA ALA A 211 10.47 28.15 22.72
C ALA A 211 9.70 27.42 21.60
N GLU A 212 8.52 26.86 21.92
CA GLU A 212 7.61 26.25 20.95
C GLU A 212 7.15 27.28 19.88
N GLN A 213 6.74 28.47 20.31
CA GLN A 213 6.36 29.54 19.40
C GLN A 213 7.52 29.98 18.51
N ALA A 214 8.74 30.08 19.05
CA ALA A 214 9.92 30.42 18.26
C ALA A 214 10.26 29.34 17.23
N ALA A 215 10.13 28.05 17.60
CA ALA A 215 10.32 26.93 16.70
C ALA A 215 9.28 26.91 15.56
N ILE A 216 7.99 27.13 15.84
CA ILE A 216 6.95 27.22 14.80
C ILE A 216 7.21 28.41 13.86
N LYS A 217 7.61 29.57 14.40
CA LYS A 217 7.95 30.75 13.57
C LYS A 217 9.18 30.49 12.68
N ALA A 218 10.18 29.78 13.18
CA ALA A 218 11.34 29.35 12.39
C ALA A 218 10.98 28.30 11.33
N MET A 219 10.12 27.33 11.65
CA MET A 219 9.60 26.35 10.70
C MET A 219 8.80 27.03 9.59
N MET A 220 7.94 28.00 9.93
CA MET A 220 7.17 28.79 8.96
C MET A 220 8.11 29.56 8.01
N GLY A 221 9.15 30.20 8.53
CA GLY A 221 10.18 30.84 7.71
C GLY A 221 10.81 29.88 6.70
N LYS A 222 11.19 28.68 7.13
CA LYS A 222 11.75 27.62 6.27
C LYS A 222 10.79 27.14 5.19
N VAL A 223 9.50 26.98 5.51
CA VAL A 223 8.48 26.68 4.49
C VAL A 223 8.44 27.78 3.43
N LEU A 224 8.54 29.05 3.83
CA LEU A 224 8.40 30.20 2.93
C LEU A 224 9.72 30.60 2.23
N GLU A 225 10.86 30.01 2.61
CA GLU A 225 12.07 29.95 1.78
C GLU A 225 11.86 29.08 0.52
N THR A 226 10.93 28.12 0.54
CA THR A 226 10.60 27.26 -0.62
C THR A 226 9.72 27.96 -1.67
N GLU A 227 9.82 27.53 -2.93
CA GLU A 227 9.02 28.05 -4.05
C GLU A 227 7.55 27.65 -3.88
N SER A 228 7.34 26.40 -3.49
CA SER A 228 6.01 25.81 -3.27
C SER A 228 5.33 26.39 -2.02
N GLY A 229 6.06 26.57 -0.92
CA GLY A 229 5.53 27.22 0.28
C GLY A 229 5.08 28.66 0.04
N ARG A 230 5.84 29.47 -0.72
CA ARG A 230 5.36 30.81 -1.11
C ARG A 230 4.10 30.77 -1.96
N ARG A 231 4.00 29.85 -2.93
CA ARG A 231 2.77 29.65 -3.73
C ARG A 231 1.56 29.39 -2.82
N PHE A 232 1.67 28.40 -1.94
CA PHE A 232 0.54 27.99 -1.10
C PHE A 232 0.23 28.99 0.02
N ALA A 233 1.21 29.71 0.56
CA ALA A 233 0.96 30.79 1.51
C ALA A 233 0.23 32.00 0.89
N ARG A 234 0.50 32.36 -0.37
CA ARG A 234 -0.29 33.39 -1.07
C ARG A 234 -1.76 32.95 -1.20
N ASP A 235 -2.00 31.68 -1.51
CA ASP A 235 -3.33 31.09 -1.67
C ASP A 235 -4.08 30.91 -0.32
N PHE A 236 -3.37 30.55 0.75
CA PHE A 236 -3.90 30.65 2.12
C PHE A 236 -4.29 32.09 2.46
N LEU A 237 -3.46 33.09 2.14
CA LEU A 237 -3.72 34.49 2.45
C LEU A 237 -4.85 35.14 1.61
N SER A 238 -5.32 34.50 0.53
CA SER A 238 -6.58 34.89 -0.14
C SER A 238 -7.82 34.30 0.54
N ASP A 239 -7.69 33.16 1.22
CA ASP A 239 -8.82 32.47 1.84
C ASP A 239 -8.95 32.63 3.37
N ALA A 240 -7.87 33.00 4.06
CA ALA A 240 -7.83 33.28 5.49
C ALA A 240 -8.40 34.65 5.88
N LYS A 241 -8.61 34.79 7.19
CA LYS A 241 -8.79 36.03 7.96
C LYS A 241 -7.92 35.92 9.22
N PRO A 242 -7.64 37.02 9.94
CA PRO A 242 -6.89 36.96 11.19
C PRO A 242 -7.55 36.02 12.21
N GLY A 243 -6.79 35.02 12.67
CA GLY A 243 -7.22 34.07 13.69
C GLY A 243 -8.00 32.86 13.16
N GLU A 244 -8.12 32.63 11.85
CA GLU A 244 -8.82 31.45 11.30
C GLU A 244 -8.08 30.11 11.53
N ALA A 245 -6.80 30.16 11.96
CA ALA A 245 -6.01 28.98 12.31
C ALA A 245 -5.13 29.18 13.56
N VAL A 246 -4.96 28.11 14.33
CA VAL A 246 -4.08 27.95 15.49
C VAL A 246 -3.03 26.89 15.16
N ILE A 247 -1.77 27.14 15.50
CA ILE A 247 -0.63 26.23 15.26
C ILE A 247 0.12 26.01 16.57
N GLU A 248 0.28 24.76 17.00
CA GLU A 248 0.92 24.41 18.26
C GLU A 248 1.61 23.03 18.26
N PHE A 249 2.32 22.72 19.35
CA PHE A 249 2.96 21.43 19.57
C PHE A 249 2.18 20.56 20.56
N GLU A 250 2.14 19.26 20.29
CA GLU A 250 1.45 18.25 21.09
C GLU A 250 2.30 16.99 21.29
N ASP A 251 2.10 16.32 22.43
CA ASP A 251 2.67 15.00 22.72
C ASP A 251 1.83 13.90 22.03
N ILE A 252 1.98 13.75 20.71
CA ILE A 252 1.19 12.79 19.94
C ILE A 252 1.49 11.35 20.43
N PRO A 253 0.47 10.55 20.83
CA PRO A 253 0.65 9.19 21.34
C PRO A 253 1.46 8.27 20.42
N ASN A 254 2.07 7.24 21.00
CA ASN A 254 2.94 6.25 20.34
C ASN A 254 4.19 6.84 19.63
N SER A 255 4.46 8.14 19.80
CA SER A 255 5.63 8.81 19.22
C SER A 255 6.80 8.81 20.20
N LYS A 256 8.00 8.49 19.71
CA LYS A 256 9.23 8.45 20.51
C LYS A 256 10.43 9.02 19.76
N VAL A 257 11.32 9.72 20.45
CA VAL A 257 12.69 10.02 19.98
C VAL A 257 13.55 8.78 20.20
N VAL A 258 14.39 8.46 19.21
CA VAL A 258 15.41 7.40 19.29
C VAL A 258 16.74 7.93 18.77
N ASP A 259 17.84 7.44 19.34
CA ASP A 259 19.16 7.63 18.76
C ASP A 259 19.40 6.56 17.70
N TRP A 260 19.80 6.99 16.50
CA TRP A 260 20.18 6.12 15.41
C TRP A 260 21.56 6.53 14.88
N ASN A 261 22.58 5.73 15.21
CA ASN A 261 23.98 5.96 14.84
C ASN A 261 24.54 7.34 15.29
N GLY A 262 24.17 7.80 16.50
CA GLY A 262 24.59 9.09 17.05
C GLY A 262 23.76 10.28 16.55
N LYS A 263 22.62 10.01 15.88
CA LYS A 263 21.69 11.02 15.37
C LYS A 263 20.30 10.81 15.96
N LYS A 264 19.73 11.84 16.55
CA LYS A 264 18.36 11.81 17.07
C LYS A 264 17.36 11.93 15.93
N ILE A 265 16.51 10.92 15.82
CA ILE A 265 15.32 10.88 14.96
C ILE A 265 14.10 10.60 15.84
N PHE A 266 12.89 10.69 15.29
CA PHE A 266 11.68 10.22 15.97
C PHE A 266 10.90 9.27 15.08
N THR A 267 10.14 8.39 15.71
CA THR A 267 9.22 7.45 15.07
C THR A 267 7.81 7.74 15.61
N GLY A 268 6.82 7.95 14.75
CA GLY A 268 5.45 8.34 15.11
C GLY A 268 4.84 9.26 14.04
N SER A 269 3.61 9.75 14.26
CA SER A 269 3.04 10.76 13.34
C SER A 269 3.80 12.09 13.46
N GLY A 270 3.96 12.82 12.34
CA GLY A 270 4.49 14.17 12.37
C GLY A 270 3.53 15.20 12.95
N GLY A 271 2.22 15.04 12.74
CA GLY A 271 1.22 16.04 13.06
C GLY A 271 -0.21 15.56 12.88
N HIS A 272 -1.15 16.51 12.88
CA HIS A 272 -2.49 16.38 12.27
C HIS A 272 -3.20 17.75 12.19
N ALA A 273 -4.20 17.87 11.31
CA ALA A 273 -5.02 19.07 11.13
C ALA A 273 -6.51 18.84 11.44
N HIS A 274 -7.06 19.55 12.43
CA HIS A 274 -8.49 19.54 12.74
C HIS A 274 -9.28 20.45 11.79
N ILE A 275 -9.41 20.04 10.52
CA ILE A 275 -10.14 20.78 9.46
C ILE A 275 -11.63 21.04 9.74
N ALA A 276 -12.17 20.42 10.80
CA ALA A 276 -13.53 20.61 11.27
C ALA A 276 -13.73 21.85 12.16
N GLU A 277 -12.68 22.35 12.81
CA GLU A 277 -12.78 23.33 13.90
C GLU A 277 -12.72 24.79 13.43
N THR A 278 -13.33 25.70 14.19
CA THR A 278 -13.26 27.15 13.92
C THR A 278 -12.83 27.86 15.21
N PRO A 279 -11.56 28.31 15.32
CA PRO A 279 -10.51 28.26 14.30
C PRO A 279 -10.03 26.84 13.97
N LEU A 280 -9.39 26.68 12.80
CA LEU A 280 -8.65 25.47 12.45
C LEU A 280 -7.55 25.23 13.49
N ARG A 281 -7.29 23.99 13.88
CA ARG A 281 -6.17 23.67 14.78
C ARG A 281 -5.19 22.73 14.10
N ILE A 282 -3.91 23.08 14.18
CA ILE A 282 -2.79 22.43 13.50
C ILE A 282 -1.78 21.99 14.55
N HIS A 283 -1.62 20.68 14.69
CA HIS A 283 -0.82 20.06 15.72
C HIS A 283 0.46 19.50 15.10
N LEU A 284 1.61 19.94 15.60
CA LEU A 284 2.93 19.37 15.29
C LEU A 284 3.40 18.49 16.44
N ASN A 285 4.09 17.40 16.15
CA ASN A 285 4.64 16.54 17.19
C ASN A 285 5.76 17.25 17.97
N ARG A 286 5.61 17.38 19.30
CA ARG A 286 6.60 18.03 20.17
C ARG A 286 7.99 17.38 20.09
N ASN A 287 8.07 16.11 19.69
CA ASN A 287 9.34 15.41 19.43
C ASN A 287 10.22 16.11 18.36
N PHE A 288 9.68 16.95 17.47
CA PHE A 288 10.48 17.79 16.57
C PHE A 288 11.45 18.74 17.28
N LEU A 289 11.20 19.08 18.55
CA LEU A 289 12.09 19.93 19.35
C LEU A 289 13.34 19.20 19.86
N ALA A 290 13.38 17.86 19.73
CA ALA A 290 14.40 17.00 20.35
C ALA A 290 15.20 16.15 19.34
N VAL A 291 15.04 16.40 18.04
CA VAL A 291 15.69 15.65 16.94
C VAL A 291 16.49 16.57 16.02
N ASP A 292 17.61 16.08 15.47
CA ASP A 292 18.65 16.96 14.91
C ASP A 292 18.23 17.67 13.61
N ASP A 293 17.42 17.00 12.78
CA ASP A 293 16.77 17.60 11.60
C ASP A 293 15.38 18.20 11.91
N GLY A 294 15.03 18.34 13.18
CA GLY A 294 13.68 18.65 13.65
C GLY A 294 13.09 19.94 13.08
N SER A 295 13.92 20.99 12.94
CA SER A 295 13.49 22.25 12.31
C SER A 295 13.12 22.12 10.82
N ARG A 296 13.69 21.16 10.09
CA ARG A 296 13.36 20.92 8.66
C ARG A 296 12.24 19.89 8.50
N ARG A 297 12.25 18.81 9.29
CA ARG A 297 11.18 17.81 9.27
C ARG A 297 9.87 18.40 9.79
N GLY A 298 9.90 19.15 10.89
CA GLY A 298 8.75 19.88 11.41
C GLY A 298 8.26 20.98 10.46
N ALA A 299 9.13 21.61 9.68
CA ALA A 299 8.72 22.51 8.60
C ALA A 299 8.02 21.76 7.43
N SER A 300 8.48 20.56 7.06
CA SER A 300 7.83 19.75 6.02
C SER A 300 6.45 19.26 6.46
N THR A 301 6.31 18.83 7.72
CA THR A 301 4.99 18.56 8.32
C THR A 301 4.15 19.83 8.45
N LEU A 302 4.70 20.98 8.85
CA LEU A 302 3.95 22.24 8.86
C LEU A 302 3.43 22.60 7.47
N ALA A 303 4.19 22.35 6.39
CA ALA A 303 3.68 22.51 5.03
C ALA A 303 2.54 21.53 4.70
N HIS A 304 2.60 20.28 5.15
CA HIS A 304 1.50 19.31 5.04
C HIS A 304 0.24 19.80 5.78
N GLU A 305 0.33 19.94 7.10
CA GLU A 305 -0.83 20.17 7.98
C GLU A 305 -1.45 21.55 7.75
N PHE A 306 -0.61 22.60 7.73
CA PHE A 306 -1.09 23.96 7.56
C PHE A 306 -1.35 24.28 6.09
N LEU A 307 -0.34 24.20 5.21
CA LEU A 307 -0.51 24.64 3.81
C LEU A 307 -1.21 23.62 2.91
N GLY A 308 -1.26 22.33 3.25
CA GLY A 308 -2.13 21.36 2.59
C GLY A 308 -3.58 21.54 3.03
N HIS A 309 -3.91 20.96 4.18
CA HIS A 309 -5.30 20.85 4.66
C HIS A 309 -5.99 22.21 4.90
N SER A 310 -5.33 23.21 5.49
CA SER A 310 -6.03 24.45 5.91
C SER A 310 -6.57 25.26 4.74
N ARG A 311 -5.86 25.31 3.60
CA ARG A 311 -6.33 26.02 2.40
C ARG A 311 -7.62 25.43 1.87
N HIS A 312 -7.67 24.11 1.74
CA HIS A 312 -8.83 23.42 1.20
C HIS A 312 -9.99 23.41 2.18
N ALA A 313 -9.74 23.34 3.50
CA ALA A 313 -10.76 23.58 4.52
C ALA A 313 -11.39 24.99 4.42
N LEU A 314 -10.58 26.06 4.29
CA LEU A 314 -11.09 27.43 4.15
C LEU A 314 -11.87 27.64 2.86
N LYS A 315 -11.35 27.14 1.73
CA LYS A 315 -12.05 27.18 0.42
C LYS A 315 -13.36 26.41 0.45
N ALA A 316 -13.38 25.22 1.04
CA ALA A 316 -14.57 24.40 1.15
C ALA A 316 -15.63 25.04 2.06
N ARG A 317 -15.24 25.70 3.17
CA ARG A 317 -16.15 26.51 4.00
C ARG A 317 -16.77 27.66 3.21
N ARG A 318 -15.95 28.43 2.49
CA ARG A 318 -16.42 29.54 1.63
C ARG A 318 -17.39 29.07 0.54
N ALA A 319 -17.12 27.91 -0.06
CA ALA A 319 -17.97 27.26 -1.06
C ALA A 319 -19.14 26.44 -0.46
N LYS A 320 -19.26 26.34 0.87
CA LYS A 320 -20.27 25.54 1.61
C LYS A 320 -20.26 24.04 1.28
N VAL A 321 -19.08 23.47 1.06
CA VAL A 321 -18.82 22.05 0.76
C VAL A 321 -17.78 21.42 1.70
N ASP A 322 -17.55 21.99 2.88
CA ASP A 322 -16.60 21.44 3.86
C ASP A 322 -17.02 20.05 4.39
N SER A 323 -18.32 19.77 4.44
CA SER A 323 -18.86 18.43 4.73
C SER A 323 -18.48 17.39 3.67
N ALA A 324 -18.32 17.80 2.41
CA ALA A 324 -17.87 16.94 1.32
C ALA A 324 -16.36 16.72 1.37
N LEU A 325 -15.56 17.75 1.67
CA LEU A 325 -14.10 17.64 1.81
C LEU A 325 -13.73 16.56 2.84
N ARG A 326 -14.38 16.57 4.00
CA ARG A 326 -14.18 15.59 5.10
C ARG A 326 -14.44 14.13 4.73
N ILE A 327 -15.10 13.85 3.60
CA ILE A 327 -15.38 12.48 3.12
C ILE A 327 -14.72 12.17 1.78
N TRP A 328 -13.89 13.07 1.26
CA TRP A 328 -13.17 12.91 0.00
C TRP A 328 -11.79 12.30 0.22
N ASP A 329 -11.31 11.48 -0.72
CA ASP A 329 -10.07 10.72 -0.56
C ASP A 329 -8.79 11.42 -1.07
N GLN A 330 -8.90 12.66 -1.58
CA GLN A 330 -7.78 13.42 -2.16
C GLN A 330 -7.19 14.53 -1.27
N ASP A 331 -7.79 14.81 -0.10
CA ASP A 331 -7.32 15.87 0.81
C ASP A 331 -5.93 15.55 1.39
N GLU A 332 -5.75 14.33 1.91
CA GLU A 332 -4.45 13.78 2.36
C GLU A 332 -3.43 13.63 1.21
N PRO A 333 -3.74 13.02 0.06
CA PRO A 333 -2.81 13.01 -1.09
C PRO A 333 -2.32 14.41 -1.52
N ASN A 334 -3.18 15.44 -1.44
CA ASN A 334 -2.78 16.83 -1.67
C ASN A 334 -1.84 17.33 -0.57
N ALA A 335 -2.24 17.20 0.70
CA ALA A 335 -1.46 17.68 1.85
C ALA A 335 -0.08 16.99 1.94
N GLY A 336 -0.04 15.67 1.74
CA GLY A 336 1.16 14.86 1.51
C GLY A 336 2.05 15.47 0.45
N ALA A 337 1.52 15.67 -0.76
CA ALA A 337 2.30 16.22 -1.86
C ALA A 337 2.80 17.66 -1.61
N VAL A 338 2.03 18.52 -0.92
CA VAL A 338 2.49 19.85 -0.48
C VAL A 338 3.66 19.72 0.51
N GLY A 339 3.52 18.87 1.53
CA GLY A 339 4.52 18.63 2.57
C GLY A 339 5.83 18.06 2.02
N TRP A 340 5.75 17.03 1.16
CA TRP A 340 6.89 16.43 0.49
C TRP A 340 7.60 17.41 -0.44
N THR A 341 6.85 18.23 -1.20
CA THR A 341 7.44 19.20 -2.13
C THR A 341 8.23 20.26 -1.37
N ALA A 342 7.66 20.83 -0.31
CA ALA A 342 8.39 21.75 0.57
C ALA A 342 9.61 21.07 1.23
N GLY A 343 9.47 19.81 1.66
CA GLY A 343 10.55 19.01 2.24
C GLY A 343 11.76 18.86 1.31
N LEU A 344 11.54 18.44 0.06
CA LEU A 344 12.59 18.31 -0.94
C LEU A 344 13.19 19.67 -1.33
N GLU A 345 12.40 20.74 -1.39
CA GLU A 345 12.91 22.10 -1.65
C GLU A 345 13.78 22.63 -0.49
N MET A 346 13.55 22.19 0.76
CA MET A 346 14.42 22.41 1.93
C MET A 346 15.63 21.46 2.02
N GLY A 347 15.84 20.60 1.03
CA GLY A 347 16.92 19.61 1.02
C GLY A 347 16.78 18.54 2.10
N LEU A 348 15.55 18.14 2.46
CA LEU A 348 15.34 16.84 3.11
C LEU A 348 15.60 15.70 2.12
N PRO A 349 15.99 14.51 2.60
CA PRO A 349 16.21 13.36 1.75
C PRO A 349 14.89 12.78 1.22
N ALA A 350 14.94 12.22 0.01
CA ALA A 350 13.83 11.61 -0.70
C ALA A 350 13.58 10.16 -0.23
N THR A 351 13.45 9.92 1.07
CA THR A 351 13.30 8.56 1.65
C THR A 351 11.86 8.15 1.96
N GLU A 352 10.89 9.07 1.84
CA GLU A 352 9.50 8.87 2.28
C GLU A 352 8.73 7.87 1.40
N GLY A 353 8.34 6.72 1.95
CA GLY A 353 7.70 5.63 1.21
C GLY A 353 6.30 5.97 0.71
N TRP A 354 5.56 6.80 1.45
CA TRP A 354 4.26 7.29 1.01
C TRP A 354 4.39 8.25 -0.20
N MET A 355 5.42 9.10 -0.24
CA MET A 355 5.73 9.97 -1.38
C MET A 355 6.04 9.16 -2.65
N TRP A 356 6.87 8.12 -2.54
CA TRP A 356 7.19 7.27 -3.69
C TRP A 356 6.00 6.43 -4.15
N SER A 357 5.18 5.94 -3.22
CA SER A 357 3.92 5.26 -3.54
C SER A 357 2.97 6.15 -4.34
N TRP A 358 2.82 7.41 -3.92
CA TRP A 358 2.01 8.40 -4.63
C TRP A 358 2.61 8.81 -5.98
N LEU A 359 3.94 8.96 -6.07
CA LEU A 359 4.61 9.24 -7.35
C LEU A 359 4.41 8.11 -8.37
N ALA A 360 4.45 6.85 -7.93
CA ALA A 360 4.30 5.67 -8.78
C ALA A 360 2.84 5.38 -9.18
N ASP A 361 1.87 5.58 -8.27
CA ASP A 361 0.45 5.43 -8.54
C ASP A 361 -0.39 6.45 -7.71
N PRO A 362 -0.59 7.68 -8.23
CA PRO A 362 -1.38 8.71 -7.56
C PRO A 362 -2.84 8.30 -7.33
N ALA A 363 -3.39 7.42 -8.16
CA ALA A 363 -4.77 6.97 -8.10
C ALA A 363 -4.97 5.77 -7.15
N GLY A 364 -3.94 4.93 -6.99
CA GLY A 364 -3.91 3.81 -6.04
C GLY A 364 -3.54 4.22 -4.61
N TYR A 365 -2.78 5.30 -4.42
CA TYR A 365 -2.37 5.80 -3.11
C TYR A 365 -3.54 6.02 -2.10
N PRO A 366 -4.67 6.67 -2.47
CA PRO A 366 -5.84 6.77 -1.59
C PRO A 366 -6.42 5.40 -1.19
N GLN A 367 -6.34 4.40 -2.08
CA GLN A 367 -6.78 3.04 -1.81
C GLN A 367 -5.83 2.29 -0.86
N ALA A 368 -4.56 2.70 -0.81
CA ALA A 368 -3.56 2.20 0.12
C ALA A 368 -3.72 2.84 1.53
N LEU A 369 -4.13 4.11 1.61
CA LEU A 369 -4.53 4.75 2.87
C LEU A 369 -5.81 4.12 3.46
N LYS A 370 -6.83 3.89 2.62
CA LYS A 370 -8.11 3.24 3.00
C LYS A 370 -7.96 1.85 3.63
N THR A 371 -6.85 1.16 3.41
CA THR A 371 -6.55 -0.16 4.00
C THR A 371 -5.57 -0.11 5.17
N ASN A 372 -4.91 1.03 5.40
CA ASN A 372 -3.88 1.21 6.43
C ASN A 372 -4.35 2.07 7.61
N GLN A 373 -5.30 3.00 7.44
CA GLN A 373 -5.76 3.89 8.51
C GLN A 373 -7.29 4.01 8.59
N ALA A 374 -7.82 4.07 9.82
CA ALA A 374 -9.26 4.09 10.09
C ALA A 374 -10.00 5.33 9.59
N TYR A 375 -9.36 6.51 9.67
CA TYR A 375 -9.93 7.76 9.14
C TYR A 375 -10.16 7.66 7.62
N TYR A 376 -9.12 7.31 6.86
CA TYR A 376 -9.22 7.17 5.40
C TYR A 376 -10.09 5.98 4.97
N ALA A 377 -10.23 4.92 5.77
CA ALA A 377 -11.19 3.86 5.50
C ALA A 377 -12.66 4.36 5.39
N GLY A 378 -12.97 5.54 5.97
CA GLY A 378 -14.25 6.23 5.86
C GLY A 378 -14.42 7.24 4.72
N THR A 379 -13.40 7.48 3.87
CA THR A 379 -13.44 8.46 2.76
C THR A 379 -13.67 7.80 1.39
N PHE A 380 -14.00 8.61 0.38
CA PHE A 380 -14.48 8.16 -0.92
C PHE A 380 -13.87 8.96 -2.08
N SER A 381 -13.64 8.28 -3.20
CA SER A 381 -13.38 8.99 -4.45
C SER A 381 -14.67 9.60 -5.01
N SER A 382 -14.52 10.54 -5.95
CA SER A 382 -15.61 11.16 -6.70
C SER A 382 -16.54 10.09 -7.34
N ASP A 383 -15.97 8.98 -7.83
CA ASP A 383 -16.74 7.90 -8.45
C ASP A 383 -17.39 6.94 -7.43
N GLU A 384 -16.75 6.72 -6.27
CA GLU A 384 -17.37 5.95 -5.17
C GLU A 384 -18.60 6.65 -4.60
N MET A 385 -18.57 7.98 -4.41
CA MET A 385 -19.74 8.76 -3.94
C MET A 385 -20.89 8.74 -4.95
N ARG A 386 -20.58 8.78 -6.25
CA ARG A 386 -21.58 8.73 -7.34
C ARG A 386 -22.22 7.34 -7.51
N ARG A 387 -21.48 6.27 -7.21
CA ARG A 387 -21.90 4.88 -7.51
C ARG A 387 -23.27 4.54 -6.91
N LYS A 388 -24.17 4.07 -7.75
CA LYS A 388 -25.53 3.64 -7.37
C LYS A 388 -25.67 2.11 -7.43
N ARG A 389 -26.62 1.60 -6.65
CA ARG A 389 -27.20 0.27 -6.79
C ARG A 389 -28.25 0.26 -7.92
N PRO A 390 -28.74 -0.92 -8.37
CA PRO A 390 -29.84 -1.02 -9.34
C PRO A 390 -31.15 -0.33 -8.90
N ASP A 391 -31.37 -0.13 -7.59
CA ASP A 391 -32.53 0.58 -7.02
C ASP A 391 -32.36 2.13 -7.00
N GLY A 392 -31.26 2.65 -7.54
CA GLY A 392 -30.92 4.08 -7.54
C GLY A 392 -30.36 4.63 -6.22
N THR A 393 -30.31 3.83 -5.14
CA THR A 393 -29.68 4.23 -3.88
C THR A 393 -28.15 4.20 -3.98
N SER A 394 -27.43 4.85 -3.04
CA SER A 394 -25.96 4.84 -3.06
C SER A 394 -25.41 3.45 -2.72
N ALA A 395 -24.37 3.03 -3.44
CA ALA A 395 -23.62 1.81 -3.19
C ALA A 395 -22.53 1.97 -2.10
N VAL A 396 -22.36 3.17 -1.53
CA VAL A 396 -21.36 3.44 -0.48
C VAL A 396 -21.44 2.48 0.73
N PRO A 397 -22.61 2.11 1.27
CA PRO A 397 -22.67 1.12 2.36
C PRO A 397 -22.09 -0.24 1.97
N ASP A 398 -22.22 -0.65 0.71
CA ASP A 398 -21.68 -1.93 0.20
C ASP A 398 -20.16 -1.84 -0.01
N ILE A 399 -19.66 -0.67 -0.43
CA ILE A 399 -18.22 -0.37 -0.51
C ILE A 399 -17.59 -0.43 0.89
N LEU A 400 -18.23 0.19 1.89
CA LEU A 400 -17.75 0.13 3.28
C LEU A 400 -17.83 -1.28 3.88
N GLU A 401 -18.86 -2.06 3.53
CA GLU A 401 -18.97 -3.45 3.95
C GLU A 401 -17.88 -4.33 3.33
N ALA A 402 -17.53 -4.13 2.05
CA ALA A 402 -16.41 -4.81 1.41
C ALA A 402 -15.06 -4.42 2.05
N ARG A 403 -14.87 -3.15 2.44
CA ARG A 403 -13.70 -2.69 3.22
C ARG A 403 -13.65 -3.34 4.61
N LEU A 404 -14.78 -3.40 5.32
CA LEU A 404 -14.92 -4.05 6.62
C LEU A 404 -14.59 -5.55 6.56
N GLN A 405 -15.14 -6.27 5.57
CA GLN A 405 -14.82 -7.68 5.33
C GLN A 405 -13.34 -7.90 4.98
N SER A 406 -12.74 -6.97 4.23
CA SER A 406 -11.30 -7.02 3.90
C SER A 406 -10.42 -6.83 5.13
N ALA A 407 -10.74 -5.86 6.00
CA ALA A 407 -10.03 -5.63 7.26
C ALA A 407 -10.20 -6.81 8.24
N TRP A 408 -11.39 -7.39 8.31
CA TRP A 408 -11.72 -8.57 9.11
C TRP A 408 -10.91 -9.81 8.69
N ALA A 409 -10.80 -10.06 7.38
CA ALA A 409 -9.99 -11.14 6.85
C ALA A 409 -8.49 -10.88 7.09
N GLU A 410 -8.02 -9.65 6.87
CA GLU A 410 -6.63 -9.25 7.09
C GLU A 410 -6.20 -9.34 8.56
N LEU A 411 -7.09 -9.01 9.50
CA LEU A 411 -6.82 -9.12 10.93
C LEU A 411 -6.62 -10.58 11.34
N LYS A 412 -7.45 -11.51 10.84
CA LYS A 412 -7.26 -12.96 11.07
C LYS A 412 -5.94 -13.47 10.47
N ARG A 413 -5.48 -12.93 9.33
CA ARG A 413 -4.15 -13.26 8.76
C ARG A 413 -2.97 -12.76 9.60
N GLN A 414 -3.15 -11.80 10.51
CA GLN A 414 -2.04 -11.37 11.37
C GLN A 414 -1.64 -12.46 12.38
N ASP A 415 -2.54 -13.38 12.73
CA ASP A 415 -2.23 -14.53 13.59
C ASP A 415 -1.31 -15.52 12.85
N ASP A 416 -1.61 -15.82 11.59
CA ASP A 416 -0.74 -16.63 10.72
C ASP A 416 0.61 -15.94 10.46
N ASN A 417 0.61 -14.62 10.24
CA ASN A 417 1.84 -13.84 10.05
C ASN A 417 2.72 -13.88 11.31
N GLU A 418 2.15 -13.69 12.50
CA GLU A 418 2.90 -13.74 13.76
C GLU A 418 3.46 -15.15 14.02
N LEU A 419 2.68 -16.20 13.72
CA LEU A 419 3.15 -17.58 13.78
C LEU A 419 4.30 -17.85 12.79
N ALA A 420 4.26 -17.27 11.59
CA ALA A 420 5.35 -17.37 10.61
C ALA A 420 6.61 -16.64 11.09
N TRP A 421 6.50 -15.43 11.65
CA TRP A 421 7.64 -14.70 12.21
C TRP A 421 8.22 -15.37 13.45
N LYS A 422 7.40 -16.00 14.30
CA LYS A 422 7.86 -16.85 15.42
C LYS A 422 8.56 -18.15 14.97
N ARG A 423 8.35 -18.62 13.74
CA ARG A 423 9.16 -19.70 13.14
C ARG A 423 10.54 -19.17 12.71
N TRP A 424 10.61 -17.97 12.12
CA TRP A 424 11.87 -17.30 11.78
C TRP A 424 12.71 -16.94 13.01
N ASP A 425 12.07 -16.51 14.10
CA ASP A 425 12.69 -16.23 15.41
C ASP A 425 13.43 -17.45 15.97
N ARG A 426 12.77 -18.61 16.02
CA ARG A 426 13.41 -19.89 16.41
C ARG A 426 14.50 -20.35 15.44
N ALA A 427 14.37 -20.04 14.15
CA ALA A 427 15.41 -20.31 13.17
C ALA A 427 16.63 -19.39 13.41
N HIS A 428 16.43 -18.14 13.81
CA HIS A 428 17.49 -17.23 14.23
C HIS A 428 18.21 -17.77 15.49
N ASP A 429 17.47 -18.19 16.51
CA ASP A 429 18.03 -18.83 17.71
C ASP A 429 18.87 -20.08 17.38
N TYR A 430 18.41 -20.91 16.44
CA TYR A 430 19.17 -22.07 15.96
C TYR A 430 20.54 -21.65 15.40
N PHE A 431 20.61 -20.56 14.63
CA PHE A 431 21.86 -20.08 14.05
C PHE A 431 22.72 -19.34 15.06
N ALA A 432 22.15 -18.48 15.91
CA ALA A 432 22.84 -17.82 17.02
C ALA A 432 23.44 -18.83 18.02
N ALA A 433 22.90 -20.05 18.10
CA ALA A 433 23.46 -21.14 18.89
C ALA A 433 24.71 -21.82 18.26
N GLN A 434 25.00 -21.63 16.97
CA GLN A 434 26.12 -22.29 16.28
C GLN A 434 27.47 -21.63 16.57
N PRO A 435 28.61 -22.37 16.52
CA PRO A 435 29.94 -21.81 16.79
C PRO A 435 30.32 -20.61 15.90
N GLU A 436 29.93 -20.62 14.63
CA GLU A 436 30.20 -19.53 13.67
C GLU A 436 29.60 -18.19 14.12
N PHE A 437 28.31 -18.19 14.51
CA PHE A 437 27.60 -16.99 14.93
C PHE A 437 27.80 -16.67 16.41
N LYS A 438 28.23 -17.63 17.25
CA LYS A 438 28.73 -17.33 18.61
C LYS A 438 30.05 -16.58 18.62
N ALA A 439 30.90 -16.81 17.63
CA ALA A 439 32.12 -16.02 17.42
C ALA A 439 31.84 -14.65 16.78
N HIS A 440 30.75 -14.55 16.01
CA HIS A 440 30.39 -13.39 15.19
C HIS A 440 28.89 -13.03 15.27
N PRO A 441 28.37 -12.68 16.47
CA PRO A 441 26.95 -12.42 16.67
C PRO A 441 26.44 -11.20 15.87
N GLU A 442 27.30 -10.24 15.59
CA GLU A 442 27.02 -9.07 14.76
C GLU A 442 26.49 -9.44 13.36
N ARG A 443 26.84 -10.62 12.84
CA ARG A 443 26.39 -11.08 11.52
C ARG A 443 24.90 -11.39 11.46
N LEU A 444 24.25 -11.64 12.60
CA LEU A 444 22.80 -11.87 12.67
C LEU A 444 21.99 -10.63 13.07
N GLU A 445 22.62 -9.50 13.44
CA GLU A 445 21.92 -8.31 13.94
C GLU A 445 20.91 -7.73 12.93
N GLY A 446 21.23 -7.75 11.63
CA GLY A 446 20.29 -7.35 10.57
C GLY A 446 19.08 -8.30 10.40
N VAL A 447 19.22 -9.56 10.81
CA VAL A 447 18.14 -10.57 10.82
C VAL A 447 17.28 -10.40 12.07
N ASN A 448 17.93 -10.34 13.23
CA ASN A 448 17.34 -10.08 14.55
C ASN A 448 16.41 -8.85 14.51
N ARG A 449 16.92 -7.70 14.05
CA ARG A 449 16.14 -6.46 13.93
C ARG A 449 14.91 -6.57 13.03
N ARG A 450 14.96 -7.41 11.98
CA ARG A 450 13.84 -7.62 11.07
C ARG A 450 12.74 -8.50 11.70
N ILE A 451 13.15 -9.50 12.49
CA ILE A 451 12.23 -10.38 13.22
C ILE A 451 11.57 -9.61 14.36
N ASP A 452 12.34 -8.89 15.18
CA ASP A 452 11.83 -8.00 16.23
C ASP A 452 10.91 -6.91 15.64
N GLY A 453 11.37 -6.17 14.63
CA GLY A 453 10.58 -5.12 13.97
C GLY A 453 9.21 -5.61 13.47
N GLN A 454 9.12 -6.86 13.01
CA GLN A 454 7.86 -7.48 12.61
C GLN A 454 7.00 -7.94 13.80
N LEU A 455 7.59 -8.57 14.83
CA LEU A 455 6.88 -9.13 15.98
C LEU A 455 6.45 -8.10 17.02
N THR A 456 7.26 -7.06 17.28
CA THR A 456 7.00 -6.03 18.30
C THR A 456 6.58 -4.68 17.71
N GLY A 457 6.91 -4.41 16.44
CA GLY A 457 6.51 -3.21 15.69
C GLY A 457 5.31 -3.43 14.78
N TYR A 458 5.56 -3.95 13.57
CA TYR A 458 4.60 -3.98 12.48
C TYR A 458 3.32 -4.76 12.83
N ILE A 459 3.41 -6.02 13.25
CA ILE A 459 2.21 -6.85 13.45
C ILE A 459 1.29 -6.28 14.56
N PRO A 460 1.80 -5.87 15.75
CA PRO A 460 0.98 -5.19 16.75
C PRO A 460 0.32 -3.89 16.24
N SER A 461 1.09 -3.02 15.57
CA SER A 461 0.56 -1.76 14.99
C SER A 461 -0.49 -2.04 13.92
N ARG A 462 -0.25 -3.04 13.07
CA ARG A 462 -1.15 -3.47 12.00
C ARG A 462 -2.46 -4.02 12.55
N ARG A 463 -2.40 -4.83 13.61
CA ARG A 463 -3.61 -5.30 14.32
C ARG A 463 -4.42 -4.13 14.86
N ALA A 464 -3.80 -3.19 15.57
CA ALA A 464 -4.49 -2.03 16.12
C ALA A 464 -5.23 -1.22 15.03
N HIS A 465 -4.54 -0.85 13.95
CA HIS A 465 -5.17 -0.14 12.83
C HIS A 465 -6.31 -0.92 12.17
N LEU A 466 -6.25 -2.25 12.13
CA LEU A 466 -7.35 -3.08 11.61
C LEU A 466 -8.55 -3.13 12.57
N GLU A 467 -8.31 -3.19 13.89
CA GLU A 467 -9.38 -3.06 14.89
C GLU A 467 -10.04 -1.67 14.84
N ASP A 468 -9.26 -0.60 14.64
CA ASP A 468 -9.76 0.77 14.44
C ASP A 468 -10.60 0.90 13.17
N ILE A 469 -10.17 0.30 12.05
CA ILE A 469 -10.93 0.23 10.79
C ILE A 469 -12.24 -0.53 10.99
N ILE A 470 -12.20 -1.71 11.63
CA ILE A 470 -13.39 -2.53 11.91
C ILE A 470 -14.38 -1.75 12.79
N THR A 471 -13.89 -1.08 13.84
CA THR A 471 -14.70 -0.26 14.74
C THR A 471 -15.29 0.97 14.04
N THR A 472 -14.53 1.63 13.15
CA THR A 472 -15.01 2.79 12.40
C THR A 472 -16.09 2.40 11.38
N LEU A 473 -15.90 1.30 10.66
CA LEU A 473 -16.82 0.87 9.60
C LEU A 473 -18.05 0.13 10.15
N GLY A 474 -17.85 -0.86 11.01
CA GLY A 474 -18.89 -1.75 11.55
C GLY A 474 -19.31 -1.47 12.99
N GLY A 475 -18.62 -0.59 13.71
CA GLY A 475 -18.90 -0.29 15.12
C GLY A 475 -18.27 -1.29 16.11
N GLU A 476 -18.29 -0.92 17.39
CA GLU A 476 -17.94 -1.76 18.55
C GLU A 476 -18.43 -3.22 18.45
N GLU A 477 -19.69 -3.41 18.03
CA GLU A 477 -20.30 -4.75 17.96
C GLU A 477 -19.71 -5.62 16.85
N ALA A 478 -19.16 -5.04 15.78
CA ALA A 478 -18.39 -5.81 14.80
C ALA A 478 -17.10 -6.34 15.45
N LEU A 479 -16.35 -5.49 16.15
CA LEU A 479 -15.11 -5.91 16.81
C LEU A 479 -15.38 -6.95 17.93
N LYS A 480 -16.48 -6.81 18.68
CA LYS A 480 -16.92 -7.81 19.66
C LYS A 480 -17.31 -9.13 19.01
N GLY A 481 -17.94 -9.10 17.82
CA GLY A 481 -18.25 -10.31 17.05
C GLY A 481 -17.00 -11.04 16.58
N LEU A 482 -16.01 -10.32 16.05
CA LEU A 482 -14.71 -10.88 15.67
C LEU A 482 -14.06 -11.63 16.85
N ARG A 483 -13.99 -10.96 18.01
CA ARG A 483 -13.39 -11.49 19.24
C ARG A 483 -14.18 -12.67 19.87
N LYS A 484 -15.44 -12.89 19.46
CA LYS A 484 -16.26 -14.08 19.77
C LYS A 484 -16.09 -15.22 18.75
N GLY A 485 -15.38 -15.00 17.65
CA GLY A 485 -15.21 -15.97 16.57
C GLY A 485 -16.26 -15.93 15.47
N ASP A 486 -17.04 -14.84 15.36
CA ASP A 486 -18.13 -14.75 14.37
C ASP A 486 -17.62 -14.90 12.92
N LYS A 487 -18.51 -15.46 12.08
CA LYS A 487 -18.25 -15.74 10.67
C LYS A 487 -18.39 -14.51 9.76
N ALA A 488 -19.11 -13.49 10.21
CA ALA A 488 -19.37 -12.26 9.46
C ALA A 488 -19.40 -11.04 10.41
N ALA A 489 -19.14 -9.85 9.86
CA ALA A 489 -19.12 -8.60 10.62
C ALA A 489 -20.52 -8.00 10.83
N GLY A 490 -20.74 -7.37 11.98
CA GLY A 490 -21.94 -6.58 12.25
C GLY A 490 -21.98 -5.29 11.42
N ARG A 491 -23.16 -4.91 10.92
CA ARG A 491 -23.38 -3.70 10.08
C ARG A 491 -23.75 -2.48 10.95
N GLY A 492 -22.81 -2.00 11.76
CA GLY A 492 -22.92 -0.77 12.56
C GLY A 492 -22.15 0.41 11.97
N GLY A 493 -21.51 1.22 12.80
CA GLY A 493 -20.52 2.24 12.42
C GLY A 493 -20.93 3.18 11.28
N LEU A 494 -19.97 3.51 10.40
CA LEU A 494 -20.22 4.30 9.20
C LEU A 494 -21.18 3.62 8.21
N ILE A 495 -21.25 2.28 8.16
CA ILE A 495 -22.21 1.56 7.29
C ILE A 495 -23.65 1.92 7.67
N SER A 496 -23.96 1.93 8.97
CA SER A 496 -25.26 2.33 9.50
C SER A 496 -25.53 3.82 9.28
N ARG A 497 -24.54 4.68 9.58
CA ARG A 497 -24.63 6.13 9.33
C ARG A 497 -25.02 6.43 7.88
N TYR A 498 -24.29 5.88 6.90
CA TYR A 498 -24.54 6.15 5.48
C TYR A 498 -25.74 5.39 4.89
N SER A 499 -26.25 4.37 5.58
CA SER A 499 -27.52 3.73 5.24
C SER A 499 -28.75 4.57 5.61
N SER A 500 -28.62 5.45 6.61
CA SER A 500 -29.69 6.35 7.09
C SER A 500 -30.05 7.48 6.10
N PRO A 501 -31.22 8.15 6.23
CA PRO A 501 -31.61 9.24 5.33
C PRO A 501 -30.61 10.41 5.28
N SER A 502 -30.17 10.93 6.44
CA SER A 502 -29.19 12.03 6.52
C SER A 502 -27.78 11.60 6.06
N GLY A 503 -27.44 10.32 6.21
CA GLY A 503 -26.26 9.73 5.59
C GLY A 503 -26.31 9.77 4.06
N ARG A 504 -27.45 9.39 3.46
CA ARG A 504 -27.67 9.45 2.00
C ARG A 504 -27.65 10.88 1.47
N GLU A 505 -28.21 11.83 2.24
CA GLU A 505 -28.15 13.26 1.94
C GLU A 505 -26.71 13.79 1.97
N THR A 506 -25.93 13.41 3.00
CA THR A 506 -24.49 13.74 3.10
C THR A 506 -23.73 13.25 1.87
N LEU A 507 -23.98 12.01 1.42
CA LEU A 507 -23.35 11.44 0.23
C LEU A 507 -23.82 12.07 -1.09
N ALA A 508 -25.08 12.50 -1.17
CA ALA A 508 -25.58 13.24 -2.33
C ALA A 508 -24.92 14.63 -2.44
N GLY A 509 -24.77 15.33 -1.30
CA GLY A 509 -24.01 16.57 -1.22
C GLY A 509 -22.53 16.38 -1.60
N GLY A 510 -21.90 15.31 -1.10
CA GLY A 510 -20.53 14.93 -1.47
C GLY A 510 -20.34 14.66 -2.96
N ALA A 511 -21.23 13.85 -3.56
CA ALA A 511 -21.19 13.54 -4.98
C ALA A 511 -21.40 14.77 -5.88
N ALA A 512 -22.22 15.74 -5.44
CA ALA A 512 -22.41 17.02 -6.14
C ALA A 512 -21.22 17.98 -5.96
N ALA A 513 -20.63 18.04 -4.76
CA ALA A 513 -19.45 18.84 -4.48
C ALA A 513 -18.22 18.36 -5.27
N ALA A 514 -18.11 17.06 -5.55
CA ALA A 514 -17.07 16.50 -6.41
C ALA A 514 -17.11 17.04 -7.86
N ASP A 515 -18.23 17.61 -8.32
CA ASP A 515 -18.31 18.31 -9.61
C ASP A 515 -18.00 19.82 -9.53
N SER A 516 -17.79 20.36 -8.34
CA SER A 516 -17.50 21.78 -8.14
C SER A 516 -16.17 22.22 -8.75
N ALA A 517 -16.06 23.51 -9.05
CA ALA A 517 -14.80 24.12 -9.47
C ALA A 517 -13.69 23.97 -8.41
N LEU A 518 -14.03 23.85 -7.12
CA LEU A 518 -13.06 23.64 -6.06
C LEU A 518 -12.36 22.28 -6.19
N PHE A 519 -13.12 21.18 -6.24
CA PHE A 519 -12.55 19.83 -6.30
C PHE A 519 -11.69 19.65 -7.57
N LYS A 520 -12.19 20.14 -8.72
CA LYS A 520 -11.45 20.18 -9.99
C LYS A 520 -10.19 21.04 -9.94
N SER A 521 -10.15 22.10 -9.13
CA SER A 521 -8.92 22.89 -8.91
C SER A 521 -7.88 22.15 -8.06
N ILE A 522 -8.31 21.30 -7.12
CA ILE A 522 -7.42 20.48 -6.30
C ILE A 522 -6.87 19.30 -7.12
N GLU A 523 -7.68 18.67 -7.97
CA GLU A 523 -7.21 17.65 -8.94
C GLU A 523 -6.15 18.23 -9.90
N ALA A 524 -6.35 19.45 -10.39
CA ALA A 524 -5.35 20.18 -11.20
C ALA A 524 -4.09 20.57 -10.39
N GLU A 525 -4.23 20.87 -9.10
CA GLU A 525 -3.09 21.14 -8.22
C GLU A 525 -2.29 19.87 -7.92
N ASN A 526 -2.94 18.73 -7.67
CA ASN A 526 -2.30 17.42 -7.52
C ASN A 526 -1.52 17.05 -8.79
N THR A 527 -2.05 17.37 -9.97
CA THR A 527 -1.34 17.21 -11.25
C THR A 527 -0.07 18.06 -11.32
N TRP A 528 -0.12 19.32 -10.87
CA TRP A 528 1.06 20.19 -10.81
C TRP A 528 2.09 19.71 -9.76
N LEU A 529 1.62 19.30 -8.59
CA LEU A 529 2.45 18.73 -7.51
C LEU A 529 3.15 17.45 -7.96
N HIS A 530 2.48 16.59 -8.72
CA HIS A 530 3.08 15.35 -9.25
C HIS A 530 4.21 15.63 -10.23
N GLY A 531 3.99 16.54 -11.19
CA GLY A 531 5.05 17.00 -12.09
C GLY A 531 6.21 17.68 -11.36
N ARG A 532 5.92 18.46 -10.30
CA ARG A 532 6.94 19.13 -9.48
C ARG A 532 7.76 18.14 -8.66
N LEU A 533 7.12 17.19 -7.98
CA LEU A 533 7.80 16.14 -7.22
C LEU A 533 8.64 15.26 -8.13
N THR A 534 8.10 14.83 -9.28
CA THR A 534 8.83 14.07 -10.30
C THR A 534 10.10 14.80 -10.77
N ALA A 535 10.05 16.13 -10.91
CA ALA A 535 11.22 16.93 -11.26
C ALA A 535 12.24 17.08 -10.10
N LEU A 536 11.77 17.07 -8.84
CA LEU A 536 12.63 17.15 -7.64
C LEU A 536 13.27 15.80 -7.28
N THR A 537 12.63 14.68 -7.63
CA THR A 537 13.11 13.31 -7.43
C THR A 537 13.79 12.69 -8.67
N ALA A 538 13.88 13.42 -9.79
CA ALA A 538 14.53 12.96 -11.01
C ALA A 538 15.98 12.49 -10.74
N GLY A 539 16.29 11.23 -11.10
CA GLY A 539 17.60 10.62 -10.87
C GLY A 539 17.87 10.16 -9.44
N ARG A 540 16.88 10.23 -8.53
CA ARG A 540 16.95 9.67 -7.17
C ARG A 540 16.26 8.32 -7.08
N ASP A 541 16.53 7.62 -5.99
CA ASP A 541 15.86 6.38 -5.58
C ASP A 541 15.65 6.40 -4.05
N GLN A 542 14.53 5.83 -3.58
CA GLN A 542 14.15 5.82 -2.16
C GLN A 542 15.23 5.21 -1.26
N ASN A 543 15.92 4.19 -1.77
CA ASN A 543 16.84 3.33 -1.04
C ASN A 543 18.30 3.85 -1.16
N ALA A 544 18.59 4.66 -2.17
CA ALA A 544 19.91 5.27 -2.38
C ALA A 544 20.26 6.33 -1.32
N GLU A 545 19.27 7.02 -0.75
CA GLU A 545 19.46 8.02 0.30
C GLU A 545 19.27 7.45 1.74
N ALA A 546 18.99 6.15 1.87
CA ALA A 546 18.90 5.47 3.16
C ALA A 546 20.30 5.18 3.76
N PRO A 547 20.42 5.12 5.11
CA PRO A 547 21.61 4.55 5.76
C PRO A 547 21.88 3.12 5.28
N LYS A 548 23.11 2.64 5.50
CA LYS A 548 23.63 1.38 4.95
C LYS A 548 24.15 0.49 6.09
N PRO A 549 23.91 -0.84 6.09
CA PRO A 549 24.33 -1.72 7.17
C PRO A 549 25.84 -1.97 7.11
N PRO A 550 26.45 -2.44 8.21
CA PRO A 550 27.74 -3.11 8.17
C PRO A 550 27.73 -4.25 7.13
N ALA A 551 28.83 -4.40 6.39
CA ALA A 551 28.98 -5.48 5.40
C ALA A 551 29.00 -6.89 6.03
N GLU A 552 29.27 -6.96 7.34
CA GLU A 552 29.26 -8.20 8.13
C GLU A 552 27.85 -8.80 8.30
N TRP A 553 26.81 -7.95 8.26
CA TRP A 553 25.42 -8.39 8.48
C TRP A 553 24.92 -9.27 7.34
N LEU A 554 24.39 -10.45 7.67
CA LEU A 554 23.67 -11.27 6.69
C LEU A 554 22.44 -10.51 6.17
N THR A 555 22.24 -10.53 4.86
CA THR A 555 20.99 -10.10 4.27
C THR A 555 19.88 -11.11 4.59
N TRP A 556 18.62 -10.66 4.55
CA TRP A 556 17.47 -11.54 4.76
C TRP A 556 17.48 -12.73 3.79
N ASP A 557 17.85 -12.52 2.52
CA ASP A 557 17.91 -13.61 1.52
C ASP A 557 19.04 -14.60 1.79
N GLN A 558 20.19 -14.13 2.30
CA GLN A 558 21.27 -15.02 2.75
C GLN A 558 20.82 -15.88 3.94
N PHE A 559 20.13 -15.28 4.91
CA PHE A 559 19.57 -15.99 6.06
C PHE A 559 18.48 -17.00 5.64
N VAL A 560 17.51 -16.60 4.82
CA VAL A 560 16.46 -17.48 4.28
C VAL A 560 17.05 -18.64 3.48
N LYS A 561 18.12 -18.40 2.70
CA LYS A 561 18.86 -19.47 2.01
C LYS A 561 19.50 -20.43 3.01
N MET A 562 20.23 -19.89 4.00
CA MET A 562 20.92 -20.68 5.02
C MET A 562 19.95 -21.52 5.87
N VAL A 563 18.76 -21.00 6.19
CA VAL A 563 17.68 -21.75 6.85
C VAL A 563 17.25 -22.94 5.99
N LYS A 564 16.97 -22.74 4.70
CA LYS A 564 16.59 -23.82 3.77
C LYS A 564 17.68 -24.88 3.61
N GLU A 565 18.93 -24.47 3.49
CA GLU A 565 20.09 -25.37 3.40
C GLU A 565 20.33 -26.20 4.69
N ASN A 566 19.66 -25.87 5.79
CA ASN A 566 19.73 -26.58 7.07
C ASN A 566 18.36 -27.03 7.60
N GLU A 567 17.29 -27.01 6.78
CA GLU A 567 15.92 -27.32 7.19
C GLU A 567 15.79 -28.72 7.81
N GLY A 568 16.58 -29.70 7.33
CA GLY A 568 16.66 -31.05 7.91
C GLY A 568 17.43 -31.15 9.25
N LYS A 569 18.03 -30.06 9.74
CA LYS A 569 18.79 -29.98 11.00
C LYS A 569 18.13 -29.06 12.04
N ILE A 570 17.26 -28.15 11.60
CA ILE A 570 16.46 -27.29 12.49
C ILE A 570 15.36 -28.17 13.12
N PRO A 571 15.07 -28.04 14.43
CA PRO A 571 14.01 -28.82 15.08
C PRO A 571 12.65 -28.64 14.38
N LYS A 572 11.94 -29.75 14.12
CA LYS A 572 10.68 -29.70 13.34
C LYS A 572 9.55 -29.03 14.11
N GLU A 573 9.57 -29.17 15.42
CA GLU A 573 8.76 -28.44 16.40
C GLU A 573 8.99 -26.92 16.37
N TRP A 574 10.05 -26.43 15.71
CA TRP A 574 10.31 -25.00 15.50
C TRP A 574 9.85 -24.53 14.12
N MET A 575 9.99 -25.38 13.09
CA MET A 575 9.49 -25.09 11.75
C MET A 575 7.96 -25.19 11.64
N GLY A 576 7.32 -26.01 12.46
CA GLY A 576 5.86 -26.22 12.51
C GLY A 576 5.32 -27.12 11.39
N SER A 577 4.29 -27.90 11.71
CA SER A 577 3.52 -28.71 10.75
C SER A 577 2.76 -27.86 9.75
#